data_AF-F2JYJ2-F1
#
_entry.id   AF-F2JYJ2-F1
#
_cell.length_a   1.000
_cell.length_b   1.000
_cell.length_c   1.000
_cell.angle_alpha   90.00
_cell.angle_beta   90.00
_cell.angle_gamma   90.00
#
_symmetry.space_group_name_H-M   'P 1'
#
loop_
_entity.id
_entity.type
_entity.pdbx_description
1 polymer ?
#
loop_
_entity_poly.entity_id
_entity_poly.type
_entity_poly.pdbx_seq_one_letter_code
_entity_poly.pdbx_strand_id
1 'polypeptide(L)'
;MDSNQITFATLGNAIGYAQQVSGTVEVHSIDGQVRTLNIKDSIYYGETVVALGNGSATIVFDDGTEVFVNNQSSVEIGDNLYRFDNDVIAEATNSISAEDTLQQAILAGEDPTLIQDAPAAGEGLINSEESPLFVSISNNNDIELPTFGYDTTGFNPILISSAFDDTSFGEANTTLIAFESTTATVPTQGSTSTPVVPDEQGNTTPEESEPNAQLPSDDTAEPEDTTPETTEPEVTEPEATEPESGEPNNDVPETYYASIDVDIITSDKIISSVESAPDAMVTISGWVSGDARPGDTVQITLEDMVIGQTTVSETQDASGRYLFDAQVQGSTLAQTSLVNPFITATVSDNSGVDSASSTEIYKLDLNADIEAFIEDANRDQNITFDEQGNVKVGGWIEEGGQVTSIDISDASGNVLSISNDITMEEESGWSYFESFIDVSSLNDGSLTVVVNASDALGNVGVSNTVTIEKDTSQNNDLIAERAGFSLLLDSTLSAANSDFFASDLYYANQLDG
;
A
#
# COMPACT_ATOMS: atom_id res chain seq x y z
N MET A 1 50.40 -1.34 0.09
CA MET A 1 49.25 -2.25 0.06
C MET A 1 48.30 -1.68 1.09
N ASP A 2 47.29 -0.93 0.64
CA ASP A 2 46.42 -0.11 1.47
C ASP A 2 45.74 -0.92 2.58
N SER A 3 45.94 -0.48 3.82
CA SER A 3 45.25 -0.96 5.01
C SER A 3 44.09 -0.02 5.34
N ASN A 4 43.09 0.01 4.46
CA ASN A 4 41.83 0.74 4.69
C ASN A 4 40.63 -0.22 4.79
N GLN A 5 40.83 -1.35 5.48
CA GLN A 5 39.69 -2.13 5.96
C GLN A 5 39.16 -1.46 7.22
N ILE A 6 38.05 -0.74 7.04
CA ILE A 6 37.21 -0.22 8.11
C ILE A 6 36.65 -1.45 8.82
N THR A 7 37.13 -1.71 10.04
CA THR A 7 36.57 -2.75 10.91
C THR A 7 35.23 -2.24 11.41
N PHE A 8 34.13 -2.79 10.88
CA PHE A 8 32.79 -2.60 11.46
C PHE A 8 32.82 -3.19 12.87
N ALA A 9 32.61 -2.38 13.90
CA ALA A 9 32.51 -2.88 15.26
C ALA A 9 31.16 -3.58 15.43
N THR A 10 31.16 -4.91 15.45
CA THR A 10 29.97 -5.72 15.69
C THR A 10 30.00 -6.31 17.10
N LEU A 11 28.86 -6.38 17.78
CA LEU A 11 28.72 -7.12 19.03
C LEU A 11 28.48 -8.60 18.70
N GLY A 12 29.55 -9.39 18.71
CA GLY A 12 29.46 -10.84 18.59
C GLY A 12 29.26 -11.34 17.15
N ASN A 13 28.64 -12.52 17.04
CA ASN A 13 28.36 -13.17 15.76
C ASN A 13 27.14 -12.51 15.09
N ALA A 14 26.99 -12.73 13.78
CA ALA A 14 25.74 -12.42 13.11
C ALA A 14 24.60 -13.19 13.80
N ILE A 15 23.45 -12.54 13.94
CA ILE A 15 22.24 -13.10 14.57
C ILE A 15 21.09 -13.25 13.58
N GLY A 16 21.33 -12.91 12.31
CA GLY A 16 20.35 -12.93 11.24
C GLY A 16 20.90 -12.35 9.95
N TYR A 17 20.03 -12.23 8.95
CA TYR A 17 20.35 -11.65 7.65
C TYR A 17 19.14 -10.95 7.02
N ALA A 18 19.40 -10.03 6.09
CA ALA A 18 18.33 -9.42 5.29
C ALA A 18 17.83 -10.40 4.23
N GLN A 19 16.58 -10.84 4.33
CA GLN A 19 15.98 -11.73 3.34
C GLN A 19 15.46 -10.95 2.13
N GLN A 20 14.89 -9.76 2.37
CA GLN A 20 14.39 -8.86 1.34
C GLN A 20 14.83 -7.44 1.64
N VAL A 21 15.22 -6.69 0.59
CA VAL A 21 15.49 -5.25 0.66
C VAL A 21 14.92 -4.61 -0.59
N SER A 22 14.12 -3.56 -0.41
CA SER A 22 13.62 -2.68 -1.47
C SER A 22 14.01 -1.24 -1.16
N GLY A 23 14.28 -0.43 -2.18
CA GLY A 23 14.72 0.96 -2.01
C GLY A 23 16.06 1.09 -1.25
N THR A 24 16.23 2.20 -0.53
CA THR A 24 17.47 2.50 0.21
C THR A 24 17.28 2.17 1.69
N VAL A 25 18.03 1.20 2.19
CA VAL A 25 18.08 0.83 3.61
C VAL A 25 19.52 0.91 4.10
N GLU A 26 19.73 1.56 5.24
CA GLU A 26 21.02 1.72 5.88
C GLU A 26 21.06 0.95 7.21
N VAL A 27 22.22 0.46 7.59
CA VAL A 27 22.49 -0.13 8.91
C VAL A 27 23.54 0.69 9.61
N HIS A 28 23.22 1.11 10.82
CA HIS A 28 24.08 1.87 11.69
C HIS A 28 24.65 0.93 12.76
N SER A 29 25.97 0.76 12.76
CA SER A 29 26.68 0.00 13.79
C SER A 29 26.75 0.78 15.10
N ILE A 30 27.09 0.10 16.20
CA ILE A 30 27.19 0.70 17.54
C ILE A 30 28.23 1.83 17.67
N ASP A 31 29.19 1.88 16.76
CA ASP A 31 30.22 2.93 16.68
C ASP A 31 29.80 4.10 15.77
N GLY A 32 28.57 4.07 15.26
CA GLY A 32 28.00 5.08 14.37
C GLY A 32 28.43 4.95 12.91
N GLN A 33 29.09 3.85 12.52
CA GLN A 33 29.35 3.59 11.11
C GLN A 33 28.08 3.19 10.37
N VAL A 34 27.96 3.65 9.13
CA VAL A 34 26.77 3.43 8.29
C VAL A 34 27.15 2.59 7.07
N ARG A 35 26.34 1.58 6.76
CA ARG A 35 26.43 0.78 5.53
C ARG A 35 25.07 0.64 4.87
N THR A 36 25.04 0.58 3.54
CA THR A 36 23.83 0.18 2.82
C THR A 36 23.57 -1.31 3.03
N LEU A 37 22.33 -1.68 3.29
CA LEU A 37 21.89 -3.05 3.47
C LEU A 37 21.53 -3.68 2.12
N ASN A 38 22.11 -4.85 1.82
CA ASN A 38 21.73 -5.66 0.66
C ASN A 38 21.15 -6.99 1.12
N ILE A 39 20.42 -7.65 0.22
CA ILE A 39 19.91 -9.00 0.44
C ILE A 39 21.07 -9.96 0.78
N LYS A 40 20.88 -10.79 1.80
CA LYS A 40 21.85 -11.71 2.43
C LYS A 40 22.95 -11.06 3.24
N ASP A 41 22.96 -9.73 3.41
CA ASP A 41 23.86 -9.10 4.35
C ASP A 41 23.50 -9.51 5.78
N SER A 42 24.52 -9.82 6.57
CA SER A 42 24.37 -10.19 7.98
C SER A 42 23.89 -9.00 8.82
N ILE A 43 23.12 -9.31 9.86
CA ILE A 43 22.70 -8.36 10.89
C ILE A 43 23.31 -8.76 12.23
N TYR A 44 23.76 -7.77 12.98
CA TYR A 44 24.40 -7.95 14.28
C TYR A 44 23.57 -7.31 15.40
N TYR A 45 23.71 -7.87 16.59
CA TYR A 45 23.10 -7.32 17.79
C TYR A 45 23.63 -5.90 18.07
N GLY A 46 22.75 -4.99 18.44
CA GLY A 46 23.03 -3.57 18.68
C GLY A 46 23.07 -2.69 17.42
N GLU A 47 22.89 -3.25 16.21
CA GLU A 47 22.76 -2.44 15.00
C GLU A 47 21.38 -1.76 14.93
N THR A 48 21.29 -0.63 14.23
CA THR A 48 20.01 0.02 13.90
C THR A 48 19.80 -0.02 12.39
N VAL A 49 18.71 -0.62 11.93
CA VAL A 49 18.31 -0.66 10.52
C VAL A 49 17.38 0.52 10.24
N VAL A 50 17.70 1.34 9.24
CA VAL A 50 17.01 2.58 8.91
C VAL A 50 16.56 2.54 7.45
N ALA A 51 15.27 2.57 7.20
CA ALA A 51 14.70 2.70 5.86
C ALA A 51 14.58 4.18 5.45
N LEU A 52 15.12 4.54 4.29
CA LEU A 52 15.09 5.89 3.74
C LEU A 52 14.18 5.99 2.50
N GLY A 53 13.43 7.08 2.39
CA GLY A 53 12.66 7.41 1.19
C GLY A 53 11.44 6.50 0.97
N ASN A 54 11.62 5.44 0.17
CA ASN A 54 10.67 4.34 -0.07
C ASN A 54 11.29 2.98 0.30
N GLY A 55 12.32 2.98 1.15
CA GLY A 55 13.06 1.79 1.54
C GLY A 55 12.23 0.85 2.41
N SER A 56 12.43 -0.45 2.27
CA SER A 56 11.91 -1.47 3.19
C SER A 56 12.83 -2.68 3.25
N ALA A 57 12.82 -3.39 4.38
CA ALA A 57 13.59 -4.63 4.51
C ALA A 57 12.89 -5.64 5.42
N THR A 58 13.07 -6.92 5.09
CA THR A 58 12.71 -8.05 5.95
C THR A 58 13.99 -8.66 6.51
N ILE A 59 14.14 -8.63 7.83
CA ILE A 59 15.26 -9.24 8.54
C ILE A 59 14.79 -10.56 9.13
N VAL A 60 15.53 -11.62 8.86
CA VAL A 60 15.29 -12.95 9.42
C VAL A 60 16.40 -13.25 10.41
N PHE A 61 16.03 -13.54 11.65
CA PHE A 61 16.97 -13.94 12.68
C PHE A 61 17.21 -15.46 12.66
N ASP A 62 18.31 -15.87 13.28
CA ASP A 62 18.70 -17.29 13.34
C ASP A 62 17.72 -18.15 14.17
N ASP A 63 16.87 -17.53 14.98
CA ASP A 63 15.78 -18.19 15.73
C ASP A 63 14.49 -18.36 14.91
N GLY A 64 14.47 -17.88 13.67
CA GLY A 64 13.32 -17.93 12.76
C GLY A 64 12.36 -16.75 12.90
N THR A 65 12.58 -15.83 13.85
CA THR A 65 11.79 -14.60 13.98
C THR A 65 12.09 -13.65 12.83
N GLU A 66 11.05 -13.02 12.29
CA GLU A 66 11.18 -12.03 11.23
C GLU A 66 10.78 -10.63 11.69
N VAL A 67 11.46 -9.63 11.15
CA VAL A 67 11.20 -8.22 11.41
C VAL A 67 11.09 -7.45 10.12
N PHE A 68 9.98 -6.73 10.01
CA PHE A 68 9.68 -5.89 8.87
C PHE A 68 10.02 -4.44 9.21
N VAL A 69 10.95 -3.86 8.46
CA VAL A 69 11.29 -2.44 8.50
C VAL A 69 10.57 -1.76 7.34
N ASN A 70 9.52 -1.02 7.66
CA ASN A 70 8.69 -0.30 6.69
C ASN A 70 9.27 1.07 6.32
N ASN A 71 8.61 1.75 5.39
CA ASN A 71 9.06 3.02 4.87
C ASN A 71 9.27 4.08 5.97
N GLN A 72 10.38 4.83 5.87
CA GLN A 72 10.78 5.88 6.81
C GLN A 72 10.82 5.42 8.28
N SER A 73 11.03 4.13 8.51
CA SER A 73 11.10 3.54 9.85
C SER A 73 12.53 3.17 10.21
N SER A 74 12.82 3.14 11.52
CA SER A 74 14.09 2.65 12.05
C SER A 74 13.84 1.62 13.13
N VAL A 75 14.59 0.53 13.12
CA VAL A 75 14.51 -0.54 14.11
C VAL A 75 15.88 -0.79 14.72
N GLU A 76 15.97 -0.71 16.04
CA GLU A 76 17.16 -1.12 16.80
C GLU A 76 17.10 -2.62 17.09
N ILE A 77 18.17 -3.33 16.76
CA ILE A 77 18.30 -4.77 16.97
C ILE A 77 18.81 -5.03 18.39
N GLY A 78 17.91 -5.11 19.36
CA GLY A 78 18.24 -5.33 20.78
C GLY A 78 17.45 -6.48 21.42
N ASP A 79 17.51 -6.58 22.75
CA ASP A 79 16.89 -7.67 23.54
C ASP A 79 15.38 -7.82 23.35
N ASN A 80 14.69 -6.75 22.95
CA ASN A 80 13.26 -6.76 22.67
C ASN A 80 12.91 -7.51 21.39
N LEU A 81 13.89 -7.69 20.50
CA LEU A 81 13.70 -8.19 19.15
C LEU A 81 14.39 -9.54 18.92
N TYR A 82 15.53 -9.75 19.57
CA TYR A 82 16.28 -11.00 19.51
C TYR A 82 16.91 -11.31 20.87
N ARG A 83 16.56 -12.47 21.43
CA ARG A 83 17.04 -12.90 22.75
C ARG A 83 17.90 -14.15 22.60
N PHE A 84 19.12 -14.10 23.12
CA PHE A 84 20.13 -15.15 22.96
C PHE A 84 19.83 -16.49 23.66
N ASP A 85 18.76 -16.56 24.45
CA ASP A 85 18.46 -17.73 25.27
C ASP A 85 17.17 -18.42 24.83
N ASN A 86 17.34 -19.68 24.39
CA ASN A 86 16.34 -20.75 24.42
C ASN A 86 15.91 -21.12 25.86
N ASP A 87 15.81 -20.14 26.76
CA ASP A 87 15.06 -20.27 28.01
C ASP A 87 13.58 -20.00 27.70
N VAL A 88 13.01 -20.90 26.90
CA VAL A 88 11.58 -21.16 26.95
C VAL A 88 11.37 -21.97 28.23
N ILE A 89 10.32 -21.65 29.00
CA ILE A 89 9.83 -22.34 30.22
C ILE A 89 10.37 -21.81 31.57
N ALA A 90 10.30 -20.49 31.83
CA ALA A 90 10.29 -20.00 33.22
C ALA A 90 9.30 -18.86 33.49
N GLU A 91 9.02 -17.99 32.51
CA GLU A 91 8.05 -16.90 32.73
C GLU A 91 6.61 -17.25 32.30
N ALA A 92 6.41 -18.17 31.36
CA ALA A 92 5.07 -18.68 31.03
C ALA A 92 4.45 -19.51 32.17
N THR A 93 5.26 -20.06 33.08
CA THR A 93 4.77 -20.84 34.24
C THR A 93 4.25 -19.98 35.39
N ASN A 94 4.53 -18.67 35.43
CA ASN A 94 3.93 -17.80 36.44
C ASN A 94 2.53 -17.34 36.05
N SER A 95 2.26 -17.10 34.76
CA SER A 95 0.92 -16.71 34.28
C SER A 95 -0.08 -17.89 34.33
N ILE A 96 0.36 -19.11 33.98
CA ILE A 96 -0.49 -20.31 33.99
C ILE A 96 -1.02 -20.63 35.40
N SER A 97 -0.25 -20.34 36.46
CA SER A 97 -0.71 -20.59 37.84
C SER A 97 -1.80 -19.61 38.32
N ALA A 98 -1.82 -18.39 37.77
CA ALA A 98 -2.79 -17.35 38.10
C ALA A 98 -4.11 -17.58 37.36
N GLU A 99 -4.06 -18.04 36.11
CA GLU A 99 -5.26 -18.36 35.34
C GLU A 99 -6.00 -19.58 35.92
N ASP A 100 -5.30 -20.67 36.25
CA ASP A 100 -5.92 -21.87 36.85
C ASP A 100 -6.54 -21.61 38.23
N THR A 101 -5.91 -20.74 39.04
CA THR A 101 -6.44 -20.36 40.36
C THR A 101 -7.66 -19.45 40.24
N LEU A 102 -7.65 -18.50 39.30
CA LEU A 102 -8.81 -17.65 39.01
C LEU A 102 -9.99 -18.47 38.45
N GLN A 103 -9.70 -19.44 37.58
CA GLN A 103 -10.73 -20.32 37.01
C GLN A 103 -11.38 -21.19 38.09
N GLN A 104 -10.60 -21.76 39.03
CA GLN A 104 -11.13 -22.52 40.15
C GLN A 104 -11.96 -21.67 41.13
N ALA A 105 -11.56 -20.42 41.38
CA ALA A 105 -12.31 -19.51 42.23
C ALA A 105 -13.68 -19.12 41.63
N ILE A 106 -13.73 -18.83 40.33
CA ILE A 106 -15.00 -18.57 39.62
C ILE A 106 -15.91 -19.79 39.68
N LEU A 107 -15.36 -20.99 39.48
CA LEU A 107 -16.09 -22.26 39.57
C LEU A 107 -16.57 -22.58 41.01
N ALA A 108 -15.85 -22.13 42.03
CA ALA A 108 -16.22 -22.25 43.44
C ALA A 108 -17.20 -21.14 43.91
N GLY A 109 -17.46 -20.14 43.07
CA GLY A 109 -18.31 -18.98 43.40
C GLY A 109 -17.64 -17.99 44.36
N GLU A 110 -16.31 -17.98 44.44
CA GLU A 110 -15.53 -17.01 45.19
C GLU A 110 -15.29 -15.74 44.38
N ASP A 111 -15.16 -14.59 45.05
CA ASP A 111 -14.94 -13.29 44.42
C ASP A 111 -13.50 -13.18 43.87
N PRO A 112 -13.30 -13.07 42.54
CA PRO A 112 -11.98 -13.05 41.91
C PRO A 112 -11.13 -11.85 42.33
N THR A 113 -11.75 -10.79 42.84
CA THR A 113 -11.05 -9.57 43.27
C THR A 113 -10.25 -9.76 44.57
N LEU A 114 -10.50 -10.83 45.32
CA LEU A 114 -9.81 -11.16 46.56
C LEU A 114 -8.55 -12.02 46.36
N ILE A 115 -8.31 -12.50 45.12
CA ILE A 115 -7.26 -13.48 44.80
C ILE A 115 -6.20 -12.87 43.85
N GLN A 116 -6.41 -11.63 43.40
CA GLN A 116 -5.40 -10.89 42.66
C GLN A 116 -4.36 -10.31 43.63
N ASP A 117 -3.07 -10.49 43.30
CA ASP A 117 -2.02 -9.73 43.95
C ASP A 117 -2.20 -8.23 43.65
N ALA A 118 -1.98 -7.38 44.67
CA ALA A 118 -2.12 -5.94 44.53
C ALA A 118 -1.16 -5.41 43.43
N PRO A 119 -1.59 -4.45 42.59
CA PRO A 119 -0.71 -3.81 41.61
C PRO A 119 0.55 -3.25 42.28
N ALA A 120 1.71 -3.38 41.62
CA ALA A 120 3.04 -3.03 42.13
C ALA A 120 3.25 -1.55 42.53
N ALA A 121 2.24 -0.69 42.36
CA ALA A 121 2.20 0.66 42.93
C ALA A 121 1.38 0.62 44.22
N GLY A 122 2.03 0.19 45.32
CA GLY A 122 1.37 -0.01 46.60
C GLY A 122 0.51 1.17 47.05
N GLU A 123 -0.76 0.88 47.33
CA GLU A 123 -1.66 1.75 48.07
C GLU A 123 -2.39 0.84 49.08
N GLY A 124 -2.36 1.27 50.35
CA GLY A 124 -2.73 0.44 51.49
C GLY A 124 -4.21 0.06 51.50
N LEU A 125 -4.52 -1.04 52.20
CA LEU A 125 -5.87 -1.50 52.47
C LEU A 125 -6.70 -0.37 53.11
N ILE A 126 -7.70 0.13 52.38
CA ILE A 126 -8.77 0.94 52.96
C ILE A 126 -9.92 0.01 53.36
N ASN A 127 -10.02 -0.19 54.65
CA ASN A 127 -11.08 -0.94 55.31
C ASN A 127 -12.38 -0.11 55.28
N SER A 128 -13.41 -0.71 54.68
CA SER A 128 -14.85 -0.60 54.95
C SER A 128 -15.48 0.79 55.19
N GLU A 129 -16.48 1.10 54.35
CA GLU A 129 -17.65 1.97 54.60
C GLU A 129 -17.54 3.47 54.26
N GLU A 130 -17.18 3.83 53.02
CA GLU A 130 -17.50 5.16 52.47
C GLU A 130 -18.07 5.01 51.05
N SER A 131 -19.11 5.81 50.76
CA SER A 131 -19.91 5.79 49.53
C SER A 131 -19.06 6.01 48.27
N PRO A 132 -19.47 5.53 47.08
CA PRO A 132 -18.72 5.78 45.84
C PRO A 132 -18.58 7.30 45.61
N LEU A 133 -17.34 7.76 45.44
CA LEU A 133 -17.04 9.11 45.00
C LEU A 133 -17.50 9.26 43.55
N PHE A 134 -18.64 9.94 43.35
CA PHE A 134 -19.04 10.39 42.03
C PHE A 134 -18.16 11.57 41.61
N VAL A 135 -17.32 11.37 40.60
CA VAL A 135 -16.70 12.49 39.87
C VAL A 135 -17.82 13.12 39.04
N SER A 136 -18.27 14.31 39.45
CA SER A 136 -19.15 15.13 38.62
C SER A 136 -18.27 15.95 37.67
N ILE A 137 -18.34 15.62 36.39
CA ILE A 137 -17.78 16.47 35.33
C ILE A 137 -18.85 17.52 35.03
N SER A 138 -18.60 18.75 35.45
CA SER A 138 -19.42 19.89 35.04
C SER A 138 -18.81 20.42 33.74
N ASN A 139 -19.49 20.22 32.61
CA ASN A 139 -19.14 20.93 31.39
C ASN A 139 -19.58 22.38 31.54
N ASN A 140 -18.64 23.32 31.46
CA ASN A 140 -18.92 24.75 31.62
C ASN A 140 -19.53 25.37 30.36
N ASN A 141 -19.75 24.58 29.29
CA ASN A 141 -20.09 25.02 27.94
C ASN A 141 -19.11 26.07 27.36
N ASP A 142 -17.90 26.18 27.92
CA ASP A 142 -16.86 27.02 27.34
C ASP A 142 -16.33 26.35 26.07
N ILE A 143 -16.57 27.02 24.95
CA ILE A 143 -16.03 26.66 23.64
C ILE A 143 -14.77 27.49 23.45
N GLU A 144 -13.60 26.87 23.60
CA GLU A 144 -12.34 27.47 23.16
C GLU A 144 -12.01 26.99 21.75
N LEU A 145 -11.73 27.93 20.85
CA LEU A 145 -11.16 27.63 19.55
C LEU A 145 -9.65 27.46 19.70
N PRO A 146 -9.06 26.36 19.19
CA PRO A 146 -7.61 26.19 19.21
C PRO A 146 -6.94 27.32 18.43
N THR A 147 -5.87 27.89 18.99
CA THR A 147 -5.13 28.99 18.36
C THR A 147 -4.13 28.53 17.30
N PHE A 148 -4.06 27.23 17.01
CA PHE A 148 -3.35 26.66 15.87
C PHE A 148 -4.11 25.45 15.30
N GLY A 149 -4.16 25.35 13.96
CA GLY A 149 -4.90 24.33 13.20
C GLY A 149 -5.51 24.92 11.92
N TYR A 150 -5.68 24.11 10.87
CA TYR A 150 -6.41 24.52 9.65
C TYR A 150 -7.92 24.32 9.87
N ASP A 151 -8.72 25.32 9.50
CA ASP A 151 -10.18 25.25 9.53
C ASP A 151 -10.69 24.36 8.38
N THR A 152 -11.30 23.21 8.70
CA THR A 152 -11.92 22.35 7.69
C THR A 152 -13.38 22.76 7.54
N THR A 153 -13.63 23.68 6.60
CA THR A 153 -14.99 24.05 6.22
C THR A 153 -15.66 22.85 5.54
N GLY A 154 -16.34 22.01 6.32
CA GLY A 154 -17.01 20.81 5.79
C GLY A 154 -17.73 19.94 6.79
N PHE A 155 -17.55 20.13 8.11
CA PHE A 155 -18.31 19.37 9.09
C PHE A 155 -19.67 20.01 9.37
N ASN A 156 -20.72 19.46 8.75
CA ASN A 156 -22.09 19.62 9.23
C ASN A 156 -22.33 18.48 10.24
N PRO A 157 -22.27 18.71 11.56
CA PRO A 157 -22.52 17.64 12.51
C PRO A 157 -23.97 17.19 12.37
N ILE A 158 -24.17 16.01 11.79
CA ILE A 158 -25.43 15.28 11.91
C ILE A 158 -25.62 15.05 13.40
N LEU A 159 -26.59 15.76 13.98
CA LEU A 159 -27.08 15.48 15.33
C LEU A 159 -27.73 14.10 15.28
N ILE A 160 -26.96 13.07 15.63
CA ILE A 160 -27.48 11.73 15.89
C ILE A 160 -28.26 11.83 17.19
N SER A 161 -29.58 12.03 17.13
CA SER A 161 -30.43 11.87 18.30
C SER A 161 -30.47 10.38 18.65
N SER A 162 -29.64 9.95 19.60
CA SER A 162 -29.88 8.68 20.28
C SER A 162 -31.13 8.86 21.14
N ALA A 163 -32.22 8.24 20.69
CA ALA A 163 -33.42 8.07 21.48
C ALA A 163 -33.10 7.18 22.67
N PHE A 164 -32.78 7.80 23.81
CA PHE A 164 -33.03 7.22 25.11
C PHE A 164 -34.25 7.93 25.70
N ASP A 165 -35.37 7.23 25.64
CA ASP A 165 -36.58 7.54 26.38
C ASP A 165 -36.28 7.32 27.87
N ASP A 166 -36.09 8.42 28.62
CA ASP A 166 -36.40 8.43 30.04
C ASP A 166 -37.20 9.69 30.37
N THR A 167 -38.26 9.44 31.10
CA THR A 167 -39.43 10.30 31.25
C THR A 167 -39.23 11.39 32.30
N SER A 168 -39.96 12.50 32.08
CA SER A 168 -40.30 13.58 33.01
C SER A 168 -39.26 14.70 33.18
N PHE A 169 -39.54 15.88 32.61
CA PHE A 169 -39.94 17.12 33.32
C PHE A 169 -39.92 18.32 32.34
N GLY A 170 -41.07 19.00 32.22
CA GLY A 170 -41.15 20.46 32.06
C GLY A 170 -40.83 21.08 30.69
N GLU A 171 -41.86 21.67 30.07
CA GLU A 171 -41.79 22.54 28.89
C GLU A 171 -40.71 23.63 29.00
N ALA A 172 -39.90 23.79 27.94
CA ALA A 172 -39.36 25.09 27.55
C ALA A 172 -39.23 25.17 26.02
N ASN A 173 -40.09 26.00 25.45
CA ASN A 173 -40.09 26.48 24.07
C ASN A 173 -38.73 27.15 23.75
N THR A 174 -38.07 26.82 22.63
CA THR A 174 -36.95 27.66 22.14
C THR A 174 -37.03 27.82 20.63
N THR A 175 -37.26 29.09 20.27
CA THR A 175 -37.43 29.67 18.94
C THR A 175 -36.20 29.48 18.06
N LEU A 176 -36.44 29.06 16.80
CA LEU A 176 -35.47 29.11 15.70
C LEU A 176 -35.02 30.55 15.44
N ILE A 177 -33.71 30.81 15.50
CA ILE A 177 -33.10 32.05 15.04
C ILE A 177 -32.11 31.68 13.93
N ALA A 178 -32.40 32.11 12.71
CA ALA A 178 -31.49 32.06 11.58
C ALA A 178 -30.40 33.12 11.78
N PHE A 179 -29.13 32.76 11.56
CA PHE A 179 -28.04 33.74 11.50
C PHE A 179 -27.59 33.94 10.06
N GLU A 180 -27.65 35.19 9.63
CA GLU A 180 -27.10 35.69 8.37
C GLU A 180 -25.56 35.67 8.42
N SER A 181 -24.94 35.18 7.35
CA SER A 181 -23.49 35.25 7.14
C SER A 181 -23.12 36.68 6.77
N THR A 182 -22.33 37.34 7.62
CA THR A 182 -21.74 38.65 7.32
C THR A 182 -20.26 38.48 7.05
N THR A 183 -19.86 38.81 5.82
CA THR A 183 -18.47 38.88 5.36
C THR A 183 -17.72 40.00 6.07
N ALA A 184 -16.62 39.66 6.75
CA ALA A 184 -15.67 40.62 7.29
C ALA A 184 -14.37 40.63 6.45
N THR A 185 -14.14 41.74 5.75
CA THR A 185 -12.86 42.13 5.16
C THR A 185 -11.81 42.42 6.25
N VAL A 186 -10.59 41.89 6.11
CA VAL A 186 -9.41 42.22 6.94
C VAL A 186 -8.31 42.84 6.05
N PRO A 187 -7.62 43.92 6.50
CA PRO A 187 -6.74 44.72 5.66
C PRO A 187 -5.31 44.17 5.57
N THR A 188 -4.67 44.42 4.43
CA THR A 188 -3.25 44.17 4.16
C THR A 188 -2.33 45.12 4.93
N GLN A 189 -1.36 44.57 5.66
CA GLN A 189 -0.16 45.28 6.13
C GLN A 189 1.07 44.58 5.56
N GLY A 190 1.91 45.35 4.84
CA GLY A 190 3.12 44.85 4.20
C GLY A 190 4.33 44.78 5.13
N SER A 191 5.35 44.03 4.70
CA SER A 191 6.77 44.41 4.74
C SER A 191 7.66 43.37 4.05
N THR A 192 8.31 43.82 2.99
CA THR A 192 9.68 43.56 2.52
C THR A 192 10.55 42.51 3.22
N SER A 193 11.17 41.59 2.44
CA SER A 193 12.64 41.48 2.32
C SER A 193 13.05 40.51 1.22
N THR A 194 13.86 41.00 0.27
CA THR A 194 14.65 40.24 -0.72
C THR A 194 16.02 39.90 -0.14
N PRO A 195 16.60 38.70 -0.38
CA PRO A 195 18.01 38.47 -0.18
C PRO A 195 18.82 38.76 -1.45
N VAL A 196 19.93 39.45 -1.24
CA VAL A 196 21.00 39.79 -2.19
C VAL A 196 21.91 38.59 -2.41
N VAL A 197 22.32 38.33 -3.65
CA VAL A 197 23.46 37.46 -4.00
C VAL A 197 24.56 38.34 -4.65
N PRO A 198 25.85 38.24 -4.26
CA PRO A 198 26.93 39.05 -4.84
C PRO A 198 27.54 38.41 -6.10
N ASP A 199 27.93 39.29 -7.03
CA ASP A 199 28.73 38.98 -8.23
C ASP A 199 30.18 38.62 -7.88
N GLU A 200 30.77 37.66 -8.60
CA GLU A 200 32.21 37.60 -8.85
C GLU A 200 32.54 37.36 -10.34
N GLN A 201 33.45 38.20 -10.83
CA GLN A 201 33.98 38.29 -12.18
C GLN A 201 34.75 37.06 -12.69
N GLY A 202 34.67 36.83 -14.00
CA GLY A 202 35.60 35.97 -14.75
C GLY A 202 35.59 36.25 -16.26
N ASN A 203 36.30 37.31 -16.67
CA ASN A 203 36.57 37.67 -18.07
C ASN A 203 37.55 36.68 -18.74
N THR A 204 37.34 36.32 -20.01
CA THR A 204 38.40 36.32 -21.06
C THR A 204 37.80 36.30 -22.48
N THR A 205 38.13 37.32 -23.29
CA THR A 205 38.22 37.26 -24.77
C THR A 205 39.64 36.79 -25.15
N PRO A 206 39.90 36.29 -26.38
CA PRO A 206 40.44 37.20 -27.39
C PRO A 206 40.11 36.88 -28.89
N GLU A 207 40.13 37.98 -29.66
CA GLU A 207 40.71 38.18 -31.01
C GLU A 207 40.17 37.52 -32.31
N GLU A 208 39.75 38.44 -33.20
CA GLU A 208 40.00 38.60 -34.64
C GLU A 208 40.31 37.39 -35.55
N SER A 209 39.56 37.28 -36.64
CA SER A 209 40.05 37.55 -38.02
C SER A 209 38.95 37.30 -39.09
N GLU A 210 38.68 38.31 -39.93
CA GLU A 210 38.11 38.08 -41.27
C GLU A 210 39.24 37.73 -42.27
N PRO A 211 38.94 37.22 -43.49
CA PRO A 211 38.67 38.14 -44.61
C PRO A 211 37.65 37.66 -45.69
N ASN A 212 36.82 38.61 -46.12
CA ASN A 212 36.72 39.14 -47.51
C ASN A 212 36.25 38.25 -48.70
N ALA A 213 35.19 38.71 -49.38
CA ALA A 213 35.00 38.84 -50.84
C ALA A 213 33.50 39.06 -51.14
N GLN A 214 32.99 39.86 -52.08
CA GLN A 214 33.49 40.87 -53.01
C GLN A 214 32.24 41.45 -53.70
N LEU A 215 32.16 42.78 -53.84
CA LEU A 215 31.19 43.48 -54.72
C LEU A 215 31.66 43.43 -56.20
N PRO A 216 30.73 43.60 -57.17
CA PRO A 216 30.72 44.83 -57.99
C PRO A 216 29.28 45.39 -58.13
N SER A 217 28.98 46.67 -57.90
CA SER A 217 29.33 47.93 -58.61
C SER A 217 28.52 48.19 -59.90
N ASP A 218 27.65 49.21 -59.84
CA ASP A 218 27.27 50.15 -60.92
C ASP A 218 26.49 51.29 -60.22
N ASP A 219 27.02 52.48 -59.92
CA ASP A 219 27.57 53.61 -60.70
C ASP A 219 26.53 54.50 -61.42
N THR A 220 26.74 55.82 -61.23
CA THR A 220 26.19 57.04 -61.86
C THR A 220 24.79 57.52 -61.41
N ALA A 221 24.48 58.78 -61.05
CA ALA A 221 25.08 60.12 -60.84
C ALA A 221 24.14 61.20 -61.45
N GLU A 222 23.45 61.99 -60.59
CA GLU A 222 23.22 63.47 -60.58
C GLU A 222 22.83 64.31 -61.87
N PRO A 223 22.46 65.63 -61.80
CA PRO A 223 21.50 66.39 -60.96
C PRO A 223 20.71 67.52 -61.76
N GLU A 224 20.20 68.57 -61.05
CA GLU A 224 19.66 69.91 -61.45
C GLU A 224 18.17 70.01 -61.87
N ASP A 225 17.25 70.65 -61.12
CA ASP A 225 17.02 72.09 -60.79
C ASP A 225 16.50 72.98 -61.95
N THR A 226 15.26 73.47 -61.81
CA THR A 226 14.86 74.87 -62.08
C THR A 226 13.51 75.19 -61.40
N THR A 227 13.51 76.13 -60.46
CA THR A 227 12.37 76.93 -59.94
C THR A 227 12.15 78.18 -60.84
N PRO A 228 11.21 79.16 -60.61
CA PRO A 228 10.07 79.28 -59.67
C PRO A 228 8.77 79.89 -60.30
N GLU A 229 7.66 79.94 -59.56
CA GLU A 229 6.77 81.12 -59.59
C GLU A 229 6.06 81.34 -58.24
N THR A 230 6.04 82.62 -57.86
CA THR A 230 5.74 83.21 -56.55
C THR A 230 4.30 83.72 -56.48
N THR A 231 3.59 83.41 -55.39
CA THR A 231 2.57 84.29 -54.80
C THR A 231 2.50 84.03 -53.29
N GLU A 232 2.61 85.11 -52.50
CA GLU A 232 2.56 85.21 -51.04
C GLU A 232 1.53 86.33 -50.70
N PRO A 233 0.99 86.48 -49.48
CA PRO A 233 0.33 85.53 -48.57
C PRO A 233 -1.14 85.95 -48.25
N GLU A 234 -1.96 85.02 -47.75
CA GLU A 234 -3.12 85.36 -46.92
C GLU A 234 -2.92 84.72 -45.54
N VAL A 235 -2.88 85.55 -44.50
CA VAL A 235 -2.76 85.15 -43.11
C VAL A 235 -4.16 84.86 -42.60
N THR A 236 -4.45 83.58 -42.34
CA THR A 236 -5.57 83.15 -41.49
C THR A 236 -5.05 82.12 -40.49
N GLU A 237 -5.27 82.41 -39.21
CA GLU A 237 -5.00 81.53 -38.06
C GLU A 237 -5.47 80.10 -38.33
N PRO A 238 -4.71 79.06 -37.94
CA PRO A 238 -5.27 77.72 -37.91
C PRO A 238 -6.26 77.63 -36.74
N GLU A 239 -7.55 77.47 -37.08
CA GLU A 239 -8.54 76.94 -36.14
C GLU A 239 -8.07 75.58 -35.63
N ALA A 240 -8.13 75.41 -34.32
CA ALA A 240 -7.89 74.15 -33.66
C ALA A 240 -8.91 73.12 -34.17
N THR A 241 -8.43 72.11 -34.87
CA THR A 241 -9.18 70.88 -35.10
C THR A 241 -9.43 70.23 -33.74
N GLU A 242 -10.70 70.13 -33.34
CA GLU A 242 -11.12 69.26 -32.25
C GLU A 242 -10.59 67.84 -32.52
N PRO A 243 -9.92 67.18 -31.56
CA PRO A 243 -9.64 65.76 -31.71
C PRO A 243 -11.00 65.03 -31.71
N GLU A 244 -11.22 64.17 -32.70
CA GLU A 244 -12.24 63.14 -32.61
C GLU A 244 -12.09 62.45 -31.26
N SER A 245 -13.19 62.44 -30.50
CA SER A 245 -13.38 61.60 -29.34
C SER A 245 -13.28 60.14 -29.78
N GLY A 246 -12.05 59.61 -29.84
CA GLY A 246 -11.84 58.17 -29.77
C GLY A 246 -12.46 57.70 -28.46
N GLU A 247 -13.52 56.91 -28.55
CA GLU A 247 -13.95 56.12 -27.40
C GLU A 247 -12.71 55.36 -26.90
N PRO A 248 -12.39 55.41 -25.60
CA PRO A 248 -11.35 54.54 -25.09
C PRO A 248 -11.79 53.11 -25.38
N ASN A 249 -10.97 52.36 -26.12
CA ASN A 249 -11.08 50.91 -26.12
C ASN A 249 -10.98 50.49 -24.66
N ASN A 250 -12.13 50.16 -24.07
CA ASN A 250 -12.19 49.48 -22.79
C ASN A 250 -11.74 48.03 -23.07
N ASP A 251 -10.43 47.82 -23.25
CA ASP A 251 -9.78 46.52 -23.05
C ASP A 251 -9.78 46.22 -21.54
N VAL A 252 -10.98 46.14 -20.96
CA VAL A 252 -11.16 45.42 -19.71
C VAL A 252 -10.92 43.95 -20.10
N PRO A 253 -9.98 43.23 -19.45
CA PRO A 253 -9.87 41.80 -19.70
C PRO A 253 -11.25 41.20 -19.42
N GLU A 254 -11.87 40.58 -20.43
CA GLU A 254 -13.06 39.77 -20.22
C GLU A 254 -12.65 38.63 -19.30
N THR A 255 -13.01 38.76 -18.03
CA THR A 255 -12.76 37.73 -17.02
C THR A 255 -13.64 36.52 -17.34
N TYR A 256 -13.02 35.38 -17.59
CA TYR A 256 -13.70 34.12 -17.89
C TYR A 256 -14.26 33.47 -16.62
N TYR A 257 -15.59 33.45 -16.48
CA TYR A 257 -16.30 32.85 -15.35
C TYR A 257 -16.92 31.51 -15.75
N ALA A 258 -16.10 30.47 -15.83
CA ALA A 258 -16.56 29.10 -16.04
C ALA A 258 -16.70 28.32 -14.72
N SER A 259 -17.51 27.28 -14.75
CA SER A 259 -17.55 26.23 -13.74
C SER A 259 -17.49 24.88 -14.44
N ILE A 260 -16.68 23.97 -13.89
CA ILE A 260 -16.48 22.62 -14.39
C ILE A 260 -16.69 21.64 -13.23
N ASP A 261 -17.13 20.44 -13.57
CA ASP A 261 -17.23 19.30 -12.68
C ASP A 261 -16.89 18.06 -13.49
N VAL A 262 -16.09 17.19 -12.90
CA VAL A 262 -15.67 15.92 -13.51
C VAL A 262 -16.47 14.81 -12.83
N ASP A 263 -17.01 13.90 -13.64
CA ASP A 263 -17.75 12.76 -13.12
C ASP A 263 -16.79 11.77 -12.44
N ILE A 264 -17.36 10.79 -11.75
CA ILE A 264 -16.60 9.68 -11.19
C ILE A 264 -15.79 8.99 -12.29
N ILE A 265 -14.53 8.66 -11.99
CA ILE A 265 -13.69 7.90 -12.93
C ILE A 265 -14.19 6.46 -12.92
N THR A 266 -14.42 5.88 -14.10
CA THR A 266 -15.10 4.57 -14.28
C THR A 266 -16.44 4.51 -13.53
N SER A 267 -17.11 3.35 -13.54
CA SER A 267 -18.41 3.23 -12.85
C SER A 267 -18.30 3.08 -11.32
N ASP A 268 -17.11 2.76 -10.83
CA ASP A 268 -16.86 2.33 -9.45
C ASP A 268 -15.70 3.08 -8.76
N LYS A 269 -15.09 4.07 -9.42
CA LYS A 269 -13.91 4.81 -8.93
C LYS A 269 -12.66 3.96 -8.78
N ILE A 270 -12.62 2.79 -9.40
CA ILE A 270 -11.47 1.90 -9.36
C ILE A 270 -10.94 1.76 -10.78
N ILE A 271 -9.62 1.88 -10.93
CA ILE A 271 -8.93 1.48 -12.15
C ILE A 271 -8.41 0.06 -11.93
N SER A 272 -9.03 -0.88 -12.64
CA SER A 272 -8.64 -2.28 -12.68
C SER A 272 -7.37 -2.53 -13.51
N SER A 273 -6.79 -3.73 -13.41
CA SER A 273 -5.76 -4.22 -14.34
C SER A 273 -6.26 -4.30 -15.79
N VAL A 274 -7.55 -4.56 -16.00
CA VAL A 274 -8.18 -4.58 -17.32
C VAL A 274 -8.25 -3.17 -17.90
N GLU A 275 -8.66 -2.20 -17.09
CA GLU A 275 -8.77 -0.79 -17.51
C GLU A 275 -7.41 -0.12 -17.65
N SER A 276 -6.40 -0.57 -16.91
CA SER A 276 -5.02 -0.06 -16.99
C SER A 276 -4.13 -0.78 -18.01
N ALA A 277 -4.68 -1.72 -18.78
CA ALA A 277 -3.94 -2.41 -19.82
C ALA A 277 -3.34 -1.41 -20.85
N PRO A 278 -2.19 -1.72 -21.49
CA PRO A 278 -1.48 -0.76 -22.35
C PRO A 278 -2.31 -0.14 -23.48
N ASP A 279 -3.28 -0.87 -24.05
CA ASP A 279 -4.13 -0.37 -25.13
C ASP A 279 -5.53 0.06 -24.65
N ALA A 280 -5.79 0.00 -23.33
CA ALA A 280 -7.07 0.38 -22.75
C ALA A 280 -7.17 1.90 -22.59
N MET A 281 -8.35 2.42 -22.92
CA MET A 281 -8.69 3.83 -22.79
C MET A 281 -9.83 3.99 -21.80
N VAL A 282 -9.66 4.91 -20.86
CA VAL A 282 -10.66 5.32 -19.89
C VAL A 282 -11.21 6.68 -20.32
N THR A 283 -12.53 6.80 -20.38
CA THR A 283 -13.21 8.06 -20.66
C THR A 283 -13.35 8.87 -19.38
N ILE A 284 -12.81 10.09 -19.38
CA ILE A 284 -12.99 11.08 -18.32
C ILE A 284 -14.09 12.04 -18.80
N SER A 285 -15.27 11.95 -18.19
CA SER A 285 -16.44 12.75 -18.56
C SER A 285 -16.76 13.81 -17.52
N GLY A 286 -17.59 14.78 -17.89
CA GLY A 286 -18.10 15.77 -16.96
C GLY A 286 -18.89 16.86 -17.66
N TRP A 287 -19.16 17.94 -16.93
CA TRP A 287 -19.90 19.09 -17.45
C TRP A 287 -19.18 20.41 -17.19
N VAL A 288 -19.49 21.40 -18.03
CA VAL A 288 -19.07 22.79 -17.89
C VAL A 288 -20.25 23.74 -18.03
N SER A 289 -20.14 24.92 -17.42
CA SER A 289 -21.14 25.98 -17.45
C SER A 289 -20.51 27.37 -17.31
N GLY A 290 -21.34 28.42 -17.32
CA GLY A 290 -20.87 29.81 -17.27
C GLY A 290 -20.39 30.27 -18.64
N ASP A 291 -19.18 30.81 -18.68
CA ASP A 291 -18.58 31.31 -19.93
C ASP A 291 -18.00 30.21 -20.83
N ALA A 292 -17.86 28.98 -20.33
CA ALA A 292 -17.40 27.82 -21.11
C ALA A 292 -18.36 27.46 -22.24
N ARG A 293 -17.82 27.25 -23.44
CA ARG A 293 -18.57 27.03 -24.69
C ARG A 293 -17.99 25.87 -25.50
N PRO A 294 -18.77 25.28 -26.42
CA PRO A 294 -18.27 24.27 -27.34
C PRO A 294 -17.02 24.76 -28.08
N GLY A 295 -15.97 23.93 -28.08
CA GLY A 295 -14.66 24.27 -28.65
C GLY A 295 -13.62 24.77 -27.64
N ASP A 296 -14.02 25.17 -26.43
CA ASP A 296 -13.07 25.46 -25.35
C ASP A 296 -12.28 24.19 -24.98
N THR A 297 -11.03 24.35 -24.54
CA THR A 297 -10.14 23.23 -24.24
C THR A 297 -10.38 22.72 -22.83
N VAL A 298 -10.51 21.40 -22.67
CA VAL A 298 -10.45 20.73 -21.37
C VAL A 298 -9.17 19.91 -21.30
N GLN A 299 -8.31 20.23 -20.34
CA GLN A 299 -7.06 19.52 -20.06
C GLN A 299 -7.22 18.65 -18.82
N ILE A 300 -6.78 17.40 -18.89
CA ILE A 300 -6.78 16.46 -17.76
C ILE A 300 -5.33 16.29 -17.29
N THR A 301 -5.09 16.51 -16.01
CA THR A 301 -3.80 16.29 -15.37
C THR A 301 -3.87 15.26 -14.26
N LEU A 302 -2.77 14.53 -14.05
CA LEU A 302 -2.52 13.65 -12.91
C LEU A 302 -1.13 14.01 -12.37
N GLU A 303 -1.02 14.33 -11.08
CA GLU A 303 0.26 14.75 -10.46
C GLU A 303 0.99 15.84 -11.29
N ASP A 304 0.24 16.87 -11.70
CA ASP A 304 0.69 17.99 -12.56
C ASP A 304 1.13 17.62 -13.99
N MET A 305 1.06 16.35 -14.38
CA MET A 305 1.32 15.90 -15.75
C MET A 305 0.03 15.91 -16.57
N VAL A 306 0.07 16.47 -17.78
CA VAL A 306 -1.05 16.39 -18.73
C VAL A 306 -1.14 14.96 -19.28
N ILE A 307 -2.26 14.28 -18.98
CA ILE A 307 -2.52 12.89 -19.36
C ILE A 307 -3.59 12.76 -20.45
N GLY A 308 -4.33 13.84 -20.70
CA GLY A 308 -5.36 13.88 -21.73
C GLY A 308 -5.80 15.31 -22.03
N GLN A 309 -6.43 15.48 -23.18
CA GLN A 309 -7.02 16.74 -23.59
C GLN A 309 -8.22 16.47 -24.50
N THR A 310 -9.25 17.29 -24.38
CA THR A 310 -10.43 17.28 -25.25
C THR A 310 -10.95 18.70 -25.44
N THR A 311 -12.06 18.84 -26.14
CA THR A 311 -12.82 20.09 -26.24
C THR A 311 -14.21 19.93 -25.65
N VAL A 312 -14.77 21.01 -25.12
CA VAL A 312 -16.18 21.06 -24.72
C VAL A 312 -17.06 20.73 -25.92
N SER A 313 -18.04 19.84 -25.72
CA SER A 313 -18.97 19.33 -26.74
C SER A 313 -20.16 20.27 -26.95
N GLU A 314 -20.85 20.10 -28.09
CA GLU A 314 -22.16 20.75 -28.32
C GLU A 314 -23.30 20.05 -27.55
N THR A 315 -23.08 18.83 -27.04
CA THR A 315 -24.07 18.10 -26.25
C THR A 315 -24.25 18.77 -24.88
N GLN A 316 -25.50 18.85 -24.43
CA GLN A 316 -25.87 19.37 -23.12
C GLN A 316 -26.63 18.34 -22.29
N ASP A 317 -26.50 18.45 -20.97
CA ASP A 317 -27.34 17.70 -20.03
C ASP A 317 -28.77 18.30 -19.90
N ALA A 318 -29.59 17.69 -19.07
CA ALA A 318 -30.97 18.14 -18.83
C ALA A 318 -31.06 19.55 -18.20
N SER A 319 -29.97 20.07 -17.63
CA SER A 319 -29.86 21.39 -17.02
C SER A 319 -29.30 22.44 -18.00
N GLY A 320 -28.96 22.05 -19.24
CA GLY A 320 -28.39 22.93 -20.25
C GLY A 320 -26.89 23.20 -20.08
N ARG A 321 -26.18 22.38 -19.29
CA ARG A 321 -24.72 22.47 -19.12
C ARG A 321 -24.05 21.67 -20.24
N TYR A 322 -22.98 22.18 -20.83
CA TYR A 322 -22.26 21.48 -21.88
C TYR A 322 -21.45 20.33 -21.30
N LEU A 323 -21.27 19.26 -22.07
CA LEU A 323 -20.52 18.07 -21.66
C LEU A 323 -19.12 18.03 -22.26
N PHE A 324 -18.22 17.27 -21.67
CA PHE A 324 -16.94 16.91 -22.27
C PHE A 324 -16.65 15.42 -22.04
N ASP A 325 -15.88 14.83 -22.95
CA ASP A 325 -15.37 13.46 -22.86
C ASP A 325 -13.91 13.44 -23.31
N ALA A 326 -12.98 13.11 -22.42
CA ALA A 326 -11.56 12.99 -22.72
C ALA A 326 -11.12 11.53 -22.66
N GLN A 327 -10.46 11.03 -23.71
CA GLN A 327 -9.87 9.70 -23.70
C GLN A 327 -8.48 9.75 -23.07
N VAL A 328 -8.29 9.03 -21.98
CA VAL A 328 -7.01 8.89 -21.27
C VAL A 328 -6.58 7.43 -21.30
N GLN A 329 -5.29 7.17 -21.53
CA GLN A 329 -4.75 5.83 -21.48
C GLN A 329 -4.80 5.31 -20.04
N GLY A 330 -5.42 4.17 -19.81
CA GLY A 330 -5.59 3.65 -18.45
C GLY A 330 -4.26 3.31 -17.77
N SER A 331 -3.26 2.88 -18.54
CA SER A 331 -1.89 2.67 -18.02
C SER A 331 -1.28 3.95 -17.45
N THR A 332 -1.71 5.13 -17.89
CA THR A 332 -1.24 6.41 -17.35
C THR A 332 -1.97 6.74 -16.04
N LEU A 333 -3.25 6.42 -15.91
CA LEU A 333 -3.99 6.56 -14.65
C LEU A 333 -3.44 5.63 -13.55
N ALA A 334 -2.91 4.47 -13.92
CA ALA A 334 -2.25 3.55 -13.01
C ALA A 334 -0.80 3.93 -12.67
N GLN A 335 -0.19 4.91 -13.36
CA GLN A 335 1.18 5.36 -13.10
C GLN A 335 1.24 6.40 -11.99
N THR A 336 0.92 5.97 -10.77
CA THR A 336 0.97 6.82 -9.58
C THR A 336 1.36 5.99 -8.36
N SER A 337 2.00 6.63 -7.38
CA SER A 337 2.33 6.02 -6.08
C SER A 337 1.39 6.44 -4.97
N LEU A 338 0.39 7.27 -5.27
CA LEU A 338 -0.59 7.72 -4.29
C LEU A 338 -1.60 6.61 -4.00
N VAL A 339 -1.97 6.46 -2.73
CA VAL A 339 -3.05 5.54 -2.31
C VAL A 339 -4.41 6.02 -2.82
N ASN A 340 -4.59 7.34 -2.89
CA ASN A 340 -5.81 7.99 -3.41
C ASN A 340 -5.39 9.04 -4.45
N PRO A 341 -5.04 8.61 -5.67
CA PRO A 341 -4.73 9.53 -6.75
C PRO A 341 -5.95 10.37 -7.12
N PHE A 342 -5.70 11.54 -7.66
CA PHE A 342 -6.74 12.41 -8.20
C PHE A 342 -6.30 13.03 -9.52
N ILE A 343 -7.25 13.15 -10.44
CA ILE A 343 -7.06 13.96 -11.65
C ILE A 343 -7.55 15.38 -11.40
N THR A 344 -7.03 16.33 -12.16
CA THR A 344 -7.60 17.67 -12.27
C THR A 344 -8.04 17.91 -13.71
N ALA A 345 -9.31 18.22 -13.91
CA ALA A 345 -9.85 18.68 -15.19
C ALA A 345 -9.89 20.21 -15.18
N THR A 346 -9.24 20.85 -16.14
CA THR A 346 -9.17 22.30 -16.28
C THR A 346 -9.77 22.71 -17.61
N VAL A 347 -10.82 23.53 -17.59
CA VAL A 347 -11.38 24.14 -18.80
C VAL A 347 -10.80 25.54 -18.99
N SER A 348 -10.32 25.83 -20.20
CA SER A 348 -9.78 27.12 -20.61
C SER A 348 -10.43 27.60 -21.89
N ASP A 349 -10.58 28.92 -21.99
CA ASP A 349 -11.03 29.58 -23.21
C ASP A 349 -10.04 29.31 -24.38
N ASN A 350 -10.42 29.70 -25.60
CA ASN A 350 -9.57 29.54 -26.77
C ASN A 350 -8.25 30.37 -26.73
N SER A 351 -8.12 31.30 -25.77
CA SER A 351 -6.90 32.06 -25.52
C SER A 351 -5.95 31.34 -24.57
N GLY A 352 -6.45 30.40 -23.75
CA GLY A 352 -5.68 29.57 -22.82
C GLY A 352 -5.18 30.30 -21.57
N VAL A 353 -5.70 31.50 -21.27
CA VAL A 353 -5.19 32.36 -20.18
C VAL A 353 -6.01 32.21 -18.91
N ASP A 354 -7.33 32.19 -19.05
CA ASP A 354 -8.25 32.04 -17.92
C ASP A 354 -8.82 30.62 -17.89
N SER A 355 -9.11 30.13 -16.68
CA SER A 355 -9.53 28.74 -16.49
C SER A 355 -10.38 28.50 -15.25
N ALA A 356 -11.16 27.41 -15.27
CA ALA A 356 -11.77 26.81 -14.10
C ALA A 356 -11.33 25.35 -13.99
N SER A 357 -11.27 24.80 -12.77
CA SER A 357 -10.85 23.41 -12.55
C SER A 357 -11.77 22.65 -11.61
N SER A 358 -11.77 21.33 -11.75
CA SER A 358 -12.40 20.37 -10.83
C SER A 358 -11.50 19.14 -10.68
N THR A 359 -11.63 18.43 -9.57
CA THR A 359 -10.80 17.28 -9.22
C THR A 359 -11.66 16.06 -8.93
N GLU A 360 -11.22 14.88 -9.34
CA GLU A 360 -11.85 13.61 -8.95
C GLU A 360 -10.81 12.62 -8.42
N ILE A 361 -11.14 11.99 -7.29
CA ILE A 361 -10.32 10.95 -6.65
C ILE A 361 -10.77 9.57 -7.15
N TYR A 362 -9.81 8.69 -7.37
CA TYR A 362 -10.04 7.28 -7.69
C TYR A 362 -9.08 6.39 -6.89
N LYS A 363 -9.24 5.07 -7.02
CA LYS A 363 -8.36 4.05 -6.44
C LYS A 363 -7.79 3.16 -7.53
N LEU A 364 -6.69 2.48 -7.21
CA LEU A 364 -6.14 1.43 -8.03
C LEU A 364 -6.43 0.08 -7.39
N ASP A 365 -6.83 -0.87 -8.21
CA ASP A 365 -6.90 -2.27 -7.85
C ASP A 365 -6.40 -3.08 -9.05
N LEU A 366 -5.18 -3.59 -9.00
CA LEU A 366 -4.49 -4.12 -10.18
C LEU A 366 -4.24 -5.63 -10.08
N ASN A 367 -4.64 -6.27 -8.99
CA ASN A 367 -4.22 -7.61 -8.65
C ASN A 367 -5.35 -8.30 -7.88
N ALA A 368 -5.58 -9.58 -8.16
CA ALA A 368 -6.43 -10.35 -7.27
C ALA A 368 -5.61 -10.84 -6.08
N ASP A 369 -6.08 -10.58 -4.86
CA ASP A 369 -5.42 -11.01 -3.62
C ASP A 369 -5.85 -12.42 -3.25
N ILE A 370 -4.88 -13.35 -3.23
CA ILE A 370 -5.13 -14.77 -2.95
C ILE A 370 -4.07 -15.39 -2.05
N GLU A 371 -4.53 -16.10 -1.04
CA GLU A 371 -3.74 -16.94 -0.16
C GLU A 371 -4.13 -18.41 -0.36
N ALA A 372 -3.15 -19.30 -0.35
CA ALA A 372 -3.36 -20.73 -0.53
C ALA A 372 -2.59 -21.52 0.54
N PHE A 373 -3.10 -22.71 0.83
CA PHE A 373 -2.46 -23.72 1.65
C PHE A 373 -2.71 -25.12 1.08
N ILE A 374 -1.88 -26.06 1.50
CA ILE A 374 -2.04 -27.49 1.23
C ILE A 374 -1.96 -28.24 2.56
N GLU A 375 -2.84 -29.21 2.76
CA GLU A 375 -2.89 -30.06 3.95
C GLU A 375 -2.94 -31.54 3.54
N ASP A 376 -2.08 -32.33 4.16
CA ASP A 376 -2.26 -33.79 4.23
C ASP A 376 -3.32 -34.14 5.29
N ALA A 377 -3.74 -35.41 5.33
CA ALA A 377 -4.86 -35.82 6.19
C ALA A 377 -4.54 -35.73 7.69
N ASN A 378 -3.26 -35.82 8.06
CA ASN A 378 -2.81 -35.88 9.45
C ASN A 378 -2.06 -34.60 9.90
N ARG A 379 -1.77 -33.70 8.95
CA ARG A 379 -1.10 -32.39 9.09
C ARG A 379 0.35 -32.47 9.55
N ASP A 380 1.06 -33.53 9.17
CA ASP A 380 2.50 -33.69 9.41
C ASP A 380 3.37 -33.20 8.24
N GLN A 381 2.76 -32.58 7.21
CA GLN A 381 3.41 -32.08 6.00
C GLN A 381 4.07 -33.17 5.13
N ASN A 382 3.66 -34.43 5.29
CA ASN A 382 4.14 -35.54 4.47
C ASN A 382 2.96 -36.34 3.89
N ILE A 383 2.83 -36.31 2.57
CA ILE A 383 1.84 -37.10 1.86
C ILE A 383 2.35 -38.53 1.70
N THR A 384 1.71 -39.47 2.41
CA THR A 384 1.99 -40.90 2.30
C THR A 384 1.19 -41.57 1.17
N PHE A 385 1.44 -42.87 0.94
CA PHE A 385 0.72 -43.67 -0.06
C PHE A 385 -0.81 -43.70 0.15
N ASP A 386 -1.26 -43.68 1.40
CA ASP A 386 -2.70 -43.74 1.73
C ASP A 386 -3.38 -42.37 1.59
N GLU A 387 -2.61 -41.27 1.62
CA GLU A 387 -3.12 -39.90 1.58
C GLU A 387 -3.12 -39.30 0.17
N GLN A 388 -2.20 -39.72 -0.71
CA GLN A 388 -1.99 -39.12 -2.03
C GLN A 388 -3.23 -39.05 -2.94
N GLY A 389 -4.25 -39.88 -2.70
CA GLY A 389 -5.48 -39.87 -3.49
C GLY A 389 -6.49 -38.78 -3.10
N ASN A 390 -6.26 -38.05 -2.00
CA ASN A 390 -7.21 -37.09 -1.46
C ASN A 390 -6.51 -36.00 -0.63
N VAL A 391 -5.63 -35.23 -1.27
CA VAL A 391 -4.89 -34.12 -0.65
C VAL A 391 -5.72 -32.85 -0.71
N LYS A 392 -5.85 -32.12 0.40
CA LYS A 392 -6.65 -30.89 0.43
C LYS A 392 -5.78 -29.70 0.02
N VAL A 393 -6.25 -28.94 -0.97
CA VAL A 393 -5.76 -27.59 -1.28
C VAL A 393 -6.89 -26.61 -1.03
N GLY A 394 -6.62 -25.54 -0.31
CA GLY A 394 -7.61 -24.51 -0.04
C GLY A 394 -6.97 -23.16 0.23
N GLY A 395 -7.78 -22.17 0.57
CA GLY A 395 -7.29 -20.83 0.84
C GLY A 395 -8.38 -19.79 0.81
N TRP A 396 -7.96 -18.53 0.74
CA TRP A 396 -8.84 -17.36 0.73
C TRP A 396 -8.51 -16.48 -0.46
N ILE A 397 -9.56 -15.93 -1.07
CA ILE A 397 -9.50 -14.88 -2.07
C ILE A 397 -10.41 -13.74 -1.62
N GLU A 398 -10.21 -12.53 -2.11
CA GLU A 398 -11.14 -11.43 -1.85
C GLU A 398 -12.60 -11.72 -2.25
N GLU A 399 -13.50 -10.90 -1.75
CA GLU A 399 -14.94 -11.04 -1.97
C GLU A 399 -15.29 -10.98 -3.47
N GLY A 400 -16.09 -11.93 -3.94
CA GLY A 400 -16.49 -12.04 -5.35
C GLY A 400 -15.40 -12.58 -6.28
N GLY A 401 -14.24 -12.95 -5.75
CA GLY A 401 -13.18 -13.63 -6.49
C GLY A 401 -13.50 -15.09 -6.81
N GLN A 402 -12.78 -15.63 -7.79
CA GLN A 402 -12.92 -16.99 -8.30
C GLN A 402 -11.54 -17.63 -8.55
N VAL A 403 -11.37 -18.88 -8.13
CA VAL A 403 -10.18 -19.66 -8.48
C VAL A 403 -10.32 -20.20 -9.90
N THR A 404 -9.33 -19.89 -10.75
CA THR A 404 -9.28 -20.33 -12.15
C THR A 404 -8.58 -21.68 -12.31
N SER A 405 -7.50 -21.90 -11.54
CA SER A 405 -6.80 -23.20 -11.52
C SER A 405 -5.93 -23.38 -10.28
N ILE A 406 -5.73 -24.63 -9.89
CA ILE A 406 -4.74 -25.07 -8.90
C ILE A 406 -3.71 -25.93 -9.65
N ASP A 407 -2.46 -25.48 -9.67
CA ASP A 407 -1.35 -26.18 -10.31
C ASP A 407 -0.44 -26.79 -9.24
N ILE A 408 -0.28 -28.12 -9.28
CA ILE A 408 0.64 -28.86 -8.41
C ILE A 408 1.77 -29.42 -9.26
N SER A 409 3.02 -29.10 -8.94
CA SER A 409 4.18 -29.59 -9.69
C SER A 409 5.22 -30.30 -8.83
N ASP A 410 5.83 -31.34 -9.40
CA ASP A 410 6.95 -32.06 -8.78
C ASP A 410 8.32 -31.51 -9.20
N ALA A 411 9.38 -31.94 -8.52
CA ALA A 411 10.75 -31.53 -8.83
C ALA A 411 11.25 -31.97 -10.23
N SER A 412 10.54 -32.88 -10.91
CA SER A 412 10.84 -33.30 -12.29
C SER A 412 10.13 -32.44 -13.34
N GLY A 413 9.28 -31.51 -12.91
CA GLY A 413 8.52 -30.61 -13.78
C GLY A 413 7.21 -31.20 -14.31
N ASN A 414 6.73 -32.32 -13.75
CA ASN A 414 5.37 -32.78 -14.05
C ASN A 414 4.38 -31.88 -13.33
N VAL A 415 3.33 -31.45 -14.03
CA VAL A 415 2.30 -30.54 -13.51
C VAL A 415 0.94 -31.21 -13.58
N LEU A 416 0.21 -31.16 -12.47
CA LEU A 416 -1.20 -31.51 -12.35
C LEU A 416 -2.00 -30.22 -12.18
N SER A 417 -2.86 -29.91 -13.15
CA SER A 417 -3.69 -28.70 -13.15
C SER A 417 -5.16 -29.04 -12.93
N ILE A 418 -5.77 -28.44 -11.92
CA ILE A 418 -7.17 -28.60 -11.55
C ILE A 418 -7.91 -27.29 -11.83
N SER A 419 -8.95 -27.34 -12.66
CA SER A 419 -9.79 -26.17 -13.03
C SER A 419 -11.29 -26.43 -12.83
N ASN A 420 -11.64 -27.62 -12.34
CA ASN A 420 -13.01 -28.02 -12.03
C ASN A 420 -13.04 -28.60 -10.61
N ASP A 421 -14.23 -28.78 -10.05
CA ASP A 421 -14.44 -29.37 -8.72
C ASP A 421 -13.78 -28.59 -7.57
N ILE A 422 -13.58 -27.27 -7.76
CA ILE A 422 -13.18 -26.33 -6.71
C ILE A 422 -14.46 -25.82 -6.05
N THR A 423 -14.56 -26.04 -4.75
CA THR A 423 -15.68 -25.54 -3.93
C THR A 423 -15.34 -24.13 -3.47
N MET A 424 -16.30 -23.21 -3.59
CA MET A 424 -16.19 -21.83 -3.11
C MET A 424 -17.26 -21.59 -2.05
N GLU A 425 -16.88 -20.91 -0.97
CA GLU A 425 -17.78 -20.46 0.09
C GLU A 425 -17.61 -18.95 0.29
N GLU A 426 -18.65 -18.18 0.02
CA GLU A 426 -18.64 -16.72 0.19
C GLU A 426 -18.75 -16.35 1.68
N GLU A 427 -17.86 -15.46 2.12
CA GLU A 427 -17.87 -14.86 3.44
C GLU A 427 -17.85 -13.31 3.32
N SER A 428 -18.05 -12.60 4.42
CA SER A 428 -18.05 -11.14 4.39
C SER A 428 -16.62 -10.61 4.22
N GLY A 429 -16.31 -10.02 3.07
CA GLY A 429 -15.00 -9.43 2.76
C GLY A 429 -13.97 -10.39 2.13
N TRP A 430 -14.28 -11.69 2.00
CA TRP A 430 -13.42 -12.70 1.40
C TRP A 430 -14.24 -13.94 1.01
N SER A 431 -13.68 -14.82 0.17
CA SER A 431 -14.26 -16.11 -0.20
C SER A 431 -13.26 -17.22 0.13
N TYR A 432 -13.72 -18.26 0.81
CA TYR A 432 -12.93 -19.47 1.06
C TYR A 432 -13.05 -20.40 -0.16
N PHE A 433 -11.95 -21.10 -0.50
CA PHE A 433 -11.99 -22.16 -1.49
C PHE A 433 -11.35 -23.44 -0.97
N GLU A 434 -11.82 -24.58 -1.48
CA GLU A 434 -11.17 -25.87 -1.27
C GLU A 434 -11.36 -26.84 -2.44
N SER A 435 -10.40 -27.74 -2.60
CA SER A 435 -10.42 -28.84 -3.54
C SER A 435 -9.66 -30.04 -2.95
N PHE A 436 -10.15 -31.25 -3.21
CA PHE A 436 -9.48 -32.49 -2.84
C PHE A 436 -8.89 -33.14 -4.09
N ILE A 437 -7.57 -33.32 -4.10
CA ILE A 437 -6.80 -33.61 -5.31
C ILE A 437 -6.05 -34.94 -5.16
N ASP A 438 -6.14 -35.79 -6.18
CA ASP A 438 -5.33 -37.00 -6.33
C ASP A 438 -3.98 -36.64 -6.95
N VAL A 439 -2.92 -36.70 -6.15
CA VAL A 439 -1.53 -36.43 -6.55
C VAL A 439 -0.73 -37.70 -6.85
N SER A 440 -1.38 -38.86 -6.97
CA SER A 440 -0.69 -40.15 -7.21
C SER A 440 0.09 -40.22 -8.52
N SER A 441 -0.23 -39.35 -9.49
CA SER A 441 0.52 -39.24 -10.75
C SER A 441 1.83 -38.46 -10.65
N LEU A 442 2.05 -37.73 -9.56
CA LEU A 442 3.26 -36.95 -9.31
C LEU A 442 4.31 -37.79 -8.58
N ASN A 443 5.59 -37.51 -8.85
CA ASN A 443 6.69 -38.25 -8.21
C ASN A 443 6.84 -37.88 -6.74
N ASP A 444 7.41 -38.80 -5.97
CA ASP A 444 7.84 -38.53 -4.59
C ASP A 444 8.93 -37.43 -4.55
N GLY A 445 8.97 -36.72 -3.42
CA GLY A 445 9.77 -35.51 -3.18
C GLY A 445 8.88 -34.28 -2.95
N SER A 446 9.52 -33.10 -2.96
CA SER A 446 8.84 -31.82 -2.74
C SER A 446 7.86 -31.52 -3.86
N LEU A 447 6.58 -31.33 -3.49
CA LEU A 447 5.54 -30.81 -4.35
C LEU A 447 5.39 -29.31 -4.11
N THR A 448 5.14 -28.57 -5.18
CA THR A 448 4.85 -27.14 -5.16
C THR A 448 3.43 -26.89 -5.63
N VAL A 449 2.70 -25.99 -4.98
CA VAL A 449 1.32 -25.63 -5.29
C VAL A 449 1.26 -24.14 -5.59
N VAL A 450 0.61 -23.79 -6.69
CA VAL A 450 0.29 -22.43 -7.10
C VAL A 450 -1.18 -22.36 -7.46
N VAL A 451 -1.89 -21.36 -6.95
CA VAL A 451 -3.30 -21.13 -7.25
C VAL A 451 -3.43 -19.87 -8.09
N ASN A 452 -4.05 -19.99 -9.26
CA ASN A 452 -4.35 -18.87 -10.14
C ASN A 452 -5.81 -18.48 -9.95
N ALA A 453 -6.10 -17.19 -9.82
CA ALA A 453 -7.44 -16.71 -9.56
C ALA A 453 -7.73 -15.37 -10.23
N SER A 454 -8.99 -14.95 -10.18
CA SER A 454 -9.42 -13.62 -10.58
C SER A 454 -10.40 -13.02 -9.58
N ASP A 455 -10.36 -11.71 -9.39
CA ASP A 455 -11.27 -11.01 -8.49
C ASP A 455 -12.61 -10.63 -9.16
N ALA A 456 -13.42 -9.82 -8.48
CA ALA A 456 -14.68 -9.30 -9.00
C ALA A 456 -14.52 -8.25 -10.12
N LEU A 457 -13.38 -7.55 -10.16
CA LEU A 457 -13.04 -6.53 -11.16
C LEU A 457 -12.37 -7.12 -12.41
N GLY A 458 -12.10 -8.43 -12.40
CA GLY A 458 -11.41 -9.14 -13.47
C GLY A 458 -9.89 -9.05 -13.41
N ASN A 459 -9.32 -8.56 -12.29
CA ASN A 459 -7.90 -8.67 -12.02
C ASN A 459 -7.50 -10.12 -11.86
N VAL A 460 -6.28 -10.45 -12.28
CA VAL A 460 -5.72 -11.78 -12.10
C VAL A 460 -4.72 -11.80 -10.95
N GLY A 461 -4.69 -12.90 -10.23
CA GLY A 461 -3.83 -13.12 -9.08
C GLY A 461 -3.22 -14.51 -9.11
N VAL A 462 -2.03 -14.63 -8.52
CA VAL A 462 -1.33 -15.89 -8.35
C VAL A 462 -0.91 -15.97 -6.89
N SER A 463 -1.26 -17.08 -6.23
CA SER A 463 -0.90 -17.27 -4.82
C SER A 463 0.61 -17.36 -4.65
N ASN A 464 1.05 -17.16 -3.41
CA ASN A 464 2.38 -17.61 -3.00
C ASN A 464 2.52 -19.12 -3.27
N THR A 465 3.74 -19.56 -3.59
CA THR A 465 4.04 -20.98 -3.76
C THR A 465 4.04 -21.67 -2.40
N VAL A 466 3.20 -22.68 -2.24
CA VAL A 466 3.15 -23.53 -1.06
C VAL A 466 3.83 -24.85 -1.36
N THR A 467 4.48 -25.47 -0.38
CA THR A 467 5.19 -26.75 -0.56
C THR A 467 4.74 -27.81 0.43
N ILE A 468 4.77 -29.07 0.01
CA ILE A 468 4.55 -30.23 0.87
C ILE A 468 5.41 -31.40 0.38
N GLU A 469 5.92 -32.23 1.28
CA GLU A 469 6.69 -33.40 0.88
C GLU A 469 5.77 -34.58 0.56
N LYS A 470 6.10 -35.34 -0.48
CA LYS A 470 5.43 -36.59 -0.81
C LYS A 470 6.42 -37.75 -0.67
N ASP A 471 6.13 -38.70 0.20
CA ASP A 471 6.93 -39.91 0.37
C ASP A 471 6.01 -41.12 0.53
N THR A 472 5.84 -41.88 -0.55
CA THR A 472 5.02 -43.08 -0.55
C THR A 472 5.79 -44.34 -0.16
N SER A 473 7.11 -44.20 -0.01
CA SER A 473 8.02 -45.30 0.31
C SER A 473 8.17 -45.55 1.81
N GLN A 474 7.94 -44.52 2.65
CA GLN A 474 8.10 -44.61 4.10
C GLN A 474 7.25 -45.71 4.76
N ASN A 475 6.02 -45.92 4.27
CA ASN A 475 5.15 -46.99 4.78
C ASN A 475 5.63 -48.40 4.38
N ASN A 476 6.36 -48.52 3.27
CA ASN A 476 6.97 -49.79 2.85
C ASN A 476 8.19 -50.15 3.70
N ASP A 477 8.94 -49.17 4.21
CA ASP A 477 10.13 -49.43 5.01
C ASP A 477 9.77 -50.04 6.38
N LEU A 478 8.68 -49.56 7.02
CA LEU A 478 8.15 -50.16 8.25
C LEU A 478 7.61 -51.59 8.03
N ILE A 479 7.02 -51.87 6.86
CA ILE A 479 6.54 -53.22 6.50
C ILE A 479 7.72 -54.14 6.17
N ALA A 480 8.75 -53.64 5.48
CA ALA A 480 9.96 -54.38 5.15
C ALA A 480 10.79 -54.71 6.41
N GLU A 481 10.91 -53.78 7.35
CA GLU A 481 11.59 -54.01 8.61
C GLU A 481 10.82 -55.03 9.47
N ARG A 482 9.49 -54.90 9.58
CA ARG A 482 8.64 -55.88 10.29
C ARG A 482 8.66 -57.26 9.63
N ALA A 483 8.68 -57.34 8.30
CA ALA A 483 8.82 -58.60 7.58
C ALA A 483 10.21 -59.23 7.79
N GLY A 484 11.26 -58.42 7.82
CA GLY A 484 12.62 -58.83 8.17
C GLY A 484 12.72 -59.37 9.60
N PHE A 485 12.09 -58.70 10.57
CA PHE A 485 11.97 -59.21 11.95
C PHE A 485 11.18 -60.52 12.01
N SER A 486 10.09 -60.66 11.25
CA SER A 486 9.31 -61.91 11.20
C SER A 486 10.11 -63.10 10.63
N LEU A 487 10.98 -62.87 9.64
CA LEU A 487 11.89 -63.89 9.09
C LEU A 487 13.04 -64.27 10.06
N LEU A 488 13.51 -63.31 10.86
CA LEU A 488 14.49 -63.56 11.91
C LEU A 488 13.89 -64.33 13.10
N LEU A 489 12.62 -64.06 13.44
CA LEU A 489 11.88 -64.80 14.46
C LEU A 489 11.59 -66.25 14.00
N ASP A 490 11.21 -66.46 12.74
CA ASP A 490 10.96 -67.82 12.20
C ASP A 490 12.25 -68.66 12.10
N SER A 491 13.37 -68.06 11.69
CA SER A 491 14.67 -68.77 11.64
C SER A 491 15.24 -69.09 13.02
N THR A 492 15.04 -68.23 14.03
CA THR A 492 15.49 -68.48 15.41
C THR A 492 14.57 -69.45 16.17
N LEU A 493 13.26 -69.46 15.92
CA LEU A 493 12.33 -70.47 16.43
C LEU A 493 12.53 -71.84 15.76
N SER A 494 12.81 -71.87 14.44
CA SER A 494 13.16 -73.09 13.72
C SER A 494 14.49 -73.69 14.21
N ALA A 495 15.50 -72.86 14.49
CA ALA A 495 16.77 -73.31 15.03
C ALA A 495 16.62 -73.84 16.47
N ALA A 496 15.88 -73.14 17.33
CA ALA A 496 15.62 -73.54 18.71
C ALA A 496 14.79 -74.85 18.82
N ASN A 497 13.86 -75.10 17.88
CA ASN A 497 13.13 -76.37 17.84
C ASN A 497 13.96 -77.53 17.26
N SER A 498 14.99 -77.28 16.45
CA SER A 498 15.85 -78.35 15.92
C SER A 498 16.85 -78.89 16.95
N ASP A 499 17.30 -78.05 17.90
CA ASP A 499 18.20 -78.45 18.99
C ASP A 499 17.45 -79.08 20.18
N PHE A 500 16.15 -78.83 20.33
CA PHE A 500 15.35 -79.43 21.40
C PHE A 500 14.97 -80.90 21.12
N PHE A 501 14.94 -81.34 19.86
CA PHE A 501 14.60 -82.74 19.51
C PHE A 501 15.82 -83.64 19.20
N ALA A 502 17.04 -83.11 19.22
CA ALA A 502 18.25 -83.90 18.94
C ALA A 502 18.97 -84.46 20.19
N SER A 503 18.60 -84.02 21.40
CA SER A 503 19.31 -84.39 22.64
C SER A 503 18.66 -85.50 23.47
N ASP A 504 17.45 -85.96 23.15
CA ASP A 504 16.69 -86.90 24.01
C ASP A 504 16.66 -88.37 23.53
N LEU A 505 17.58 -88.78 22.65
CA LEU A 505 17.72 -90.17 22.21
C LEU A 505 18.93 -90.92 22.77
N TYR A 506 19.60 -90.39 23.81
CA TYR A 506 20.81 -91.03 24.37
C TYR A 506 20.81 -91.31 25.88
N TYR A 507 19.65 -91.30 26.54
CA TYR A 507 19.53 -91.70 27.95
C TYR A 507 18.32 -92.63 28.20
N ALA A 508 18.29 -93.78 27.54
CA ALA A 508 17.41 -94.88 27.95
C ALA A 508 18.04 -96.25 27.62
N ASN A 509 19.17 -96.56 28.27
CA ASN A 509 19.64 -97.94 28.44
C ASN A 509 20.56 -98.03 29.67
N GLN A 510 20.09 -98.74 30.71
CA GLN A 510 20.65 -99.06 32.05
C GLN A 510 19.86 -98.35 33.16
N LEU A 511 19.21 -98.97 34.15
CA LEU A 511 19.07 -100.34 34.71
C LEU A 511 17.67 -100.37 35.38
N ASP A 512 16.94 -101.47 35.54
CA ASP A 512 17.19 -102.55 36.50
C ASP A 512 16.09 -103.65 36.37
N GLY A 513 16.40 -104.89 36.75
CA GLY A 513 15.42 -105.96 37.07
C GLY A 513 15.05 -106.96 35.99
#